data_AF-A0ABC8TB59-F1
#
_entry.id   AF-A0ABC8TB59-F1
#
_cell.length_a   1.000
_cell.length_b   1.000
_cell.length_c   1.000
_cell.angle_alpha   90.00
_cell.angle_beta   90.00
_cell.angle_gamma   90.00
#
_symmetry.space_group_name_H-M   'P 1'
#
loop_
_entity.id
_entity.type
_entity.pdbx_description
1 polymer ?
#
loop_
_entity_poly.entity_id
_entity_poly.type
_entity_poly.pdbx_seq_one_letter_code
_entity_poly.pdbx_strand_id
1 'polypeptide(L)' 'MSTDIKECCICLNSYEDGTELHALPCNHHYHSTCIVKWLKTNATCPLCKYNILKGNEQV' A
#
# COMPACT_ATOMS: atom_id res chain seq x y z
N MET A 1 14.35 11.60 19.75
CA MET A 1 12.92 11.25 19.71
C MET A 1 12.66 10.68 18.33
N SER A 2 12.69 9.35 18.22
CA SER A 2 12.48 8.66 16.94
C SER A 2 11.00 8.37 16.84
N THR A 3 10.23 9.35 16.35
CA THR A 3 8.79 9.17 16.12
C THR A 3 8.66 8.30 14.87
N ASP A 4 8.26 7.04 15.04
CA ASP A 4 7.81 6.15 13.96
C ASP A 4 6.50 6.73 13.40
N ILE A 5 6.62 7.74 12.53
CA ILE A 5 5.48 8.26 11.80
C ILE A 5 5.20 7.23 10.72
N LYS A 6 4.04 6.57 10.80
CA LYS A 6 3.59 5.70 9.72
C LYS A 6 3.29 6.59 8.51
N GLU A 7 4.11 6.46 7.46
CA GLU A 7 4.03 7.25 6.23
C GLU A 7 3.73 6.36 5.02
N CYS A 8 3.05 6.93 4.04
CA CYS A 8 2.77 6.25 2.79
C CYS A 8 3.98 6.36 1.86
N CYS A 9 4.64 5.24 1.53
CA CYS A 9 5.83 5.27 0.67
C CYS A 9 5.54 5.66 -0.80
N ILE A 10 4.26 5.79 -1.20
CA ILE A 10 3.86 6.18 -2.55
C ILE A 10 3.85 7.71 -2.69
N CYS A 11 3.32 8.43 -1.70
CA CYS A 11 3.26 9.90 -1.72
C CYS A 11 4.20 10.57 -0.72
N LEU A 12 4.89 9.79 0.12
CA LEU A 12 5.80 10.24 1.18
C LEU A 12 5.14 11.19 2.19
N ASN A 13 3.84 11.02 2.42
CA ASN A 13 3.07 11.77 3.41
C ASN A 13 2.68 10.87 4.58
N SER A 14 2.56 11.48 5.75
CA SER A 14 2.06 10.88 6.98
C SER A 14 0.59 10.46 6.84
N TYR A 15 0.20 9.39 7.53
CA TYR A 15 -1.21 9.03 7.65
C TYR A 15 -1.91 9.99 8.60
N GLU A 16 -2.94 10.70 8.12
CA GLU A 16 -3.76 11.58 8.95
C GLU A 16 -4.96 10.81 9.53
N ASP A 17 -5.44 11.23 10.70
CA ASP A 17 -6.64 10.67 11.32
C ASP A 17 -7.85 10.78 10.39
N GLY A 18 -8.53 9.65 10.17
CA GLY A 18 -9.67 9.56 9.24
C GLY A 18 -9.28 9.26 7.79
N THR A 19 -7.99 9.13 7.47
CA THR A 19 -7.57 8.73 6.12
C THR A 19 -7.85 7.25 5.87
N GLU A 20 -8.48 6.94 4.75
CA GLU A 20 -8.68 5.55 4.32
C GLU A 20 -7.35 4.92 3.90
N LEU A 21 -6.96 3.87 4.62
CA LEU A 21 -5.82 3.03 4.31
C LEU A 21 -6.28 1.72 3.69
N HIS A 22 -5.51 1.26 2.71
CA HIS A 22 -5.70 -0.03 2.10
C HIS A 22 -4.50 -0.92 2.42
N ALA A 23 -4.79 -2.09 2.99
CA ALA A 23 -3.81 -3.11 3.25
C ALA A 23 -3.76 -4.10 2.09
N LEU A 24 -2.56 -4.33 1.55
CA LEU A 24 -2.34 -5.39 0.57
C LEU A 24 -2.27 -6.76 1.25
N PRO A 25 -2.49 -7.87 0.52
CA PRO A 25 -2.34 -9.24 1.05
C PRO A 25 -0.93 -9.55 1.58
N CYS A 26 0.08 -8.75 1.21
CA CYS A 26 1.42 -8.81 1.77
C CYS A 26 1.60 -8.01 3.08
N ASN A 27 0.50 -7.62 3.74
CA ASN A 27 0.45 -6.90 5.02
C ASN A 27 0.98 -5.45 5.02
N HIS A 28 1.20 -4.86 3.84
CA HIS A 28 1.65 -3.47 3.70
C HIS A 28 0.46 -2.52 3.54
N HIS A 29 0.54 -1.38 4.22
CA HIS A 29 -0.52 -0.37 4.26
C HIS A 29 -0.13 0.85 3.43
N TYR A 30 -1.12 1.42 2.75
CA TYR A 30 -0.97 2.61 1.92
C TYR A 30 -2.24 3.43 1.98
N HIS A 31 -2.18 4.71 1.60
CA HIS A 31 -3.40 5.46 1.31
C HIS A 31 -4.21 4.75 0.22
N SER A 32 -5.51 4.57 0.45
CA SER A 32 -6.42 3.91 -0.47
C SER A 32 -6.38 4.57 -1.86
N THR A 33 -6.27 5.91 -1.91
CA THR A 33 -6.11 6.66 -3.16
C THR A 33 -4.77 6.43 -3.85
N CYS A 34 -3.66 6.35 -3.10
CA CYS A 34 -2.32 6.15 -3.64
C CYS A 34 -2.15 4.75 -4.21
N ILE A 35 -2.55 3.73 -3.46
CA ILE A 35 -2.43 2.34 -3.91
C ILE A 35 -3.37 2.04 -5.07
N VAL A 36 -4.60 2.57 -5.09
CA VAL A 36 -5.49 2.45 -6.25
C VAL A 36 -4.85 3.04 -7.51
N LYS A 37 -4.21 4.22 -7.41
CA LYS A 37 -3.48 4.81 -8.55
C LYS A 37 -2.30 3.95 -8.98
N TRP A 38 -1.53 3.42 -8.04
CA TRP A 38 -0.40 2.55 -8.32
C TRP A 38 -0.83 1.26 -9.04
N LEU A 39 -1.87 0.59 -8.53
CA LEU A 39 -2.39 -0.66 -9.08
C LEU A 39 -2.98 -0.53 -10.49
N LYS A 40 -3.36 0.67 -10.92
CA LYS A 40 -3.75 0.93 -12.32
C LYS A 40 -2.59 0.76 -13.30
N THR A 41 -1.35 0.88 -12.85
CA THR A 41 -0.15 0.74 -13.69
C THR A 41 0.66 -0.49 -13.32
N ASN A 42 0.80 -0.79 -12.02
CA ASN A 42 1.63 -1.86 -11.49
C ASN A 42 0.84 -2.64 -10.44
N ALA A 43 0.47 -3.88 -10.73
CA ALA A 43 -0.26 -4.71 -9.79
C ALA A 43 0.65 -5.42 -8.76
N THR A 44 1.70 -4.72 -8.31
CA THR A 44 2.69 -5.23 -7.36
C THR A 44 2.83 -4.27 -6.18
N CYS A 45 3.18 -4.81 -5.01
CA CYS A 45 3.44 -4.03 -3.82
C CYS A 45 4.69 -3.14 -4.01
N PRO A 46 4.62 -1.82 -3.74
CA PRO A 46 5.77 -0.93 -3.83
C PRO A 46 6.93 -1.30 -2.90
N LEU A 47 6.63 -1.86 -1.72
CA LEU A 47 7.63 -2.17 -0.69
C LEU A 47 8.31 -3.52 -0.91
N CYS A 48 7.52 -4.57 -1.16
CA CYS A 48 8.04 -5.94 -1.25
C CYS A 48 7.93 -6.57 -2.64
N LYS A 49 7.47 -5.81 -3.66
CA LYS A 49 7.24 -6.29 -5.05
C LYS A 49 6.24 -7.46 -5.16
N TYR A 50 5.52 -7.80 -4.09
CA TYR A 50 4.52 -8.86 -4.09
C TYR A 50 3.41 -8.59 -5.13
N ASN A 51 3.18 -9.53 -6.05
CA ASN A 51 2.14 -9.40 -7.06
C ASN A 51 0.77 -9.73 -6.47
N ILE A 52 -0.11 -8.75 -6.43
CA ILE A 52 -1.43 -8.90 -5.79
C ILE A 52 -2.45 -9.61 -6.70
N LEU A 53 -2.22 -9.67 -8.02
CA LEU A 53 -3.07 -10.43 -8.94
C LEU A 53 -2.80 -11.93 -8.86
N LYS A 54 -1.56 -12.33 -8.56
CA LYS A 54 -1.18 -13.73 -8.34
C LYS A 54 -1.79 -14.34 -7.07
N GLY A 55 -2.45 -13.55 -6.23
CA GLY A 55 -3.12 -14.01 -5.02
C GLY A 55 -4.48 -14.70 -5.23
N ASN A 56 -4.99 -14.81 -6.47
CA ASN A 56 -6.24 -15.53 -6.76
C ASN A 56 -6.08 -16.85 -7.51
N GLU A 57 -4.87 -17.24 -7.91
CA GLU A 57 -4.64 -18.48 -8.66
C GLU A 57 -4.30 -19.62 -7.70
N GLN A 58 -5.30 -20.06 -6.94
CA GLN A 58 -5.37 -21.42 -6.43
C GLN A 58 -6.74 -21.98 -6.79
N VAL A 59 -6.71 -22.79 -7.86
CA VAL A 59 -7.68 -23.81 -8.33
C VAL A 59 -9.03 -23.38 -8.89
#